data_AF-A0AAW5RIB2-F1
#
_entry.id   AF-A0AAW5RIB2-F1
#
_cell.length_a   1.000
_cell.length_b   1.000
_cell.length_c   1.000
_cell.angle_alpha   90.00
_cell.angle_beta   90.00
_cell.angle_gamma   90.00
#
_symmetry.space_group_name_H-M   'P 1'
#
loop_
_entity.id
_entity.type
_entity.pdbx_description
1 polymer ?
#
loop_
_entity_poly.entity_id
_entity_poly.type
_entity_poly.pdbx_seq_one_letter_code
_entity_poly.pdbx_strand_id
1 'polypeptide(L)' 'MKIKSLFLLVALVLPMTPALVQAQGAPAMPLVVCHVDQAPQMLIPAYLCQWYGGQHHH' A
#
# COMPACT_ATOMS: atom_id res chain seq x y z
N MET A 1 39.17 24.40 13.90
CA MET A 1 39.03 23.52 12.71
C MET A 1 38.55 22.11 13.04
N LYS A 2 38.86 21.53 14.22
CA LYS A 2 38.45 20.15 14.59
C LYS A 2 36.95 19.86 14.49
N ILE A 3 36.09 20.80 14.91
CA ILE A 3 34.64 20.56 14.97
C ILE A 3 34.01 20.45 13.57
N LYS A 4 34.42 21.31 12.62
CA LYS A 4 33.95 21.24 11.22
C LYS A 4 34.33 19.91 10.57
N SER A 5 35.53 19.44 10.85
CA SER A 5 36.01 18.14 10.33
C SER A 5 35.20 16.97 10.90
N LEU A 6 34.78 17.06 12.16
CA LEU A 6 33.96 16.04 12.80
C LEU A 6 32.56 15.96 12.16
N PHE A 7 31.93 17.11 11.93
CA PHE A 7 30.62 17.19 11.27
C PHE A 7 30.67 16.66 9.83
N LEU A 8 31.73 16.98 9.08
CA LEU A 8 31.93 16.45 7.72
C LEU A 8 32.08 14.93 7.73
N LEU A 9 32.78 14.39 8.73
CA LEU A 9 32.97 12.95 8.85
C LEU A 9 31.63 12.25 9.17
N VAL A 10 30.84 12.77 10.11
CA VAL A 10 29.50 12.24 10.44
C VAL A 10 28.57 12.27 9.21
N ALA A 11 28.55 13.37 8.46
CA ALA A 11 27.75 13.48 7.25
C ALA A 11 28.17 12.47 6.16
N LEU A 12 29.47 12.10 6.11
CA LEU A 12 29.99 11.12 5.15
C LEU A 12 29.58 9.68 5.51
N VAL A 13 29.45 9.35 6.80
CA VAL A 13 29.11 7.98 7.25
C VAL A 13 27.60 7.73 7.36
N LEU A 14 26.80 8.77 7.57
CA LEU A 14 25.34 8.66 7.71
C LEU A 14 24.61 7.96 6.53
N PRO A 15 24.94 8.22 5.24
CA PRO A 15 24.26 7.55 4.12
C PRO A 15 24.66 6.09 3.93
N MET A 16 25.73 5.61 4.60
CA MET A 16 26.19 4.22 4.51
C MET A 16 25.40 3.27 5.41
N THR A 17 24.49 3.79 6.24
CA THR A 17 23.56 2.93 6.97
C THR A 17 22.40 2.57 6.03
N PRO A 18 22.23 1.30 5.64
CA PRO A 18 21.05 0.91 4.89
C PRO A 18 19.84 1.21 5.77
N ALA A 19 19.00 2.15 5.35
CA ALA A 19 17.69 2.30 5.93
C ALA A 19 16.96 0.98 5.64
N LEU A 20 16.76 0.16 6.69
CA LEU A 20 15.95 -1.04 6.62
C LEU A 20 14.50 -0.60 6.41
N VAL A 21 14.16 -0.31 5.15
CA VAL A 21 12.79 -0.05 4.76
C VAL A 21 12.10 -1.41 4.73
N GLN A 22 11.35 -1.73 5.77
CA GLN A 22 10.32 -2.76 5.64
C GLN A 22 9.25 -2.21 4.71
N ALA A 23 9.23 -2.70 3.49
CA ALA A 23 8.06 -2.56 2.64
C ALA A 23 7.05 -3.62 3.09
N GLN A 24 6.19 -3.29 4.07
CA GLN A 24 4.96 -4.04 4.25
C GLN A 24 4.17 -3.89 2.95
N GLY A 25 4.07 -4.97 2.17
CA GLY A 25 3.35 -4.97 0.91
C GLY A 25 1.91 -4.46 1.08
N ALA A 26 1.33 -3.94 -0.01
CA ALA A 26 -0.06 -3.54 0.02
C ALA A 26 -0.96 -4.74 0.35
N PRO A 27 -2.04 -4.54 1.12
CA PRO A 27 -2.97 -5.61 1.46
C PRO A 27 -3.58 -6.24 0.19
N ALA A 28 -3.83 -7.54 0.23
CA ALA A 28 -4.55 -8.23 -0.83
C ALA A 28 -6.01 -7.74 -0.87
N MET A 29 -6.48 -7.35 -2.05
CA MET A 29 -7.82 -6.83 -2.24
C MET A 29 -8.83 -7.97 -2.42
N PRO A 30 -9.88 -8.11 -1.59
CA PRO A 30 -10.88 -9.16 -1.75
C PRO A 30 -11.76 -8.89 -2.96
N LEU A 31 -11.90 -9.90 -3.82
CA LEU A 31 -12.86 -9.92 -4.92
C LEU A 31 -14.12 -10.67 -4.47
N VAL A 32 -15.29 -10.13 -4.85
CA VAL A 32 -16.60 -10.70 -4.56
C VAL A 32 -17.42 -10.80 -5.84
N VAL A 33 -18.33 -11.77 -5.87
CA VAL A 33 -19.36 -11.83 -6.92
C VAL A 33 -20.43 -10.80 -6.54
N CYS A 34 -20.49 -9.71 -7.28
CA CYS A 34 -21.46 -8.64 -7.09
C CYS A 34 -22.61 -8.78 -8.08
N HIS A 35 -23.83 -8.61 -7.58
CA HIS A 35 -25.03 -8.49 -8.39
C HIS A 35 -25.57 -7.06 -8.29
N VAL A 36 -25.67 -6.38 -9.44
CA VAL A 36 -26.22 -5.02 -9.54
C VAL A 36 -27.41 -5.09 -10.50
N ASP A 37 -28.62 -5.02 -9.93
CA ASP A 37 -29.89 -5.05 -10.66
C ASP A 37 -29.98 -6.17 -11.73
N GLN A 38 -30.21 -5.81 -12.99
CA GLN A 38 -30.36 -6.73 -14.13
C GLN A 38 -29.03 -7.07 -14.80
N ALA A 39 -27.89 -6.60 -14.27
CA ALA A 39 -26.59 -6.87 -14.86
C ALA A 39 -26.12 -8.32 -14.59
N PRO A 40 -25.36 -8.92 -15.51
CA PRO A 40 -24.68 -10.18 -15.26
C PRO A 40 -23.84 -10.11 -13.98
N GLN A 41 -23.70 -11.23 -13.27
CA GLN A 41 -22.85 -11.32 -12.08
C GLN A 41 -21.40 -10.95 -12.44
N MET A 42 -20.81 -10.01 -11.70
CA MET A 42 -19.45 -9.53 -11.95
C MET A 42 -18.52 -9.85 -10.78
N LEU A 43 -17.31 -10.31 -11.08
CA LEU A 43 -16.26 -10.48 -10.09
C LEU A 43 -15.49 -9.16 -9.93
N ILE A 44 -15.77 -8.43 -8.85
CA ILE A 44 -15.20 -7.09 -8.61
C ILE A 44 -14.74 -6.93 -7.16
N PRO A 45 -13.87 -5.95 -6.87
CA PRO A 45 -13.54 -5.58 -5.49
C PRO A 45 -14.76 -5.24 -4.62
N ALA A 46 -14.74 -5.66 -3.35
CA ALA A 46 -15.87 -5.51 -2.43
C ALA A 46 -16.36 -4.05 -2.26
N TYR A 47 -15.44 -3.09 -2.15
CA TYR A 47 -15.80 -1.66 -2.02
C TYR A 47 -16.53 -1.11 -3.26
N LEU A 48 -16.23 -1.64 -4.45
CA LEU A 48 -16.92 -1.24 -5.68
C LEU A 48 -18.35 -1.78 -5.67
N CYS A 49 -18.55 -3.02 -5.22
CA CYS A 49 -19.91 -3.57 -5.09
C CYS A 49 -20.78 -2.73 -4.15
N GLN A 50 -20.23 -2.33 -3.00
CA GLN A 50 -20.91 -1.45 -2.04
C GLN A 50 -21.25 -0.08 -2.65
N TRP A 51 -20.32 0.50 -3.43
CA TRP A 51 -20.54 1.78 -4.10
C TRP A 51 -21.67 1.72 -5.13
N TYR A 52 -21.77 0.63 -5.88
CA TYR A 52 -22.84 0.40 -6.85
C TYR A 52 -24.19 0.03 -6.22
N GLY A 53 -24.28 -0.07 -4.89
CA GLY A 53 -25.49 -0.54 -4.21
C GLY A 53 -25.81 -2.02 -4.48
N GLY A 54 -24.83 -2.78 -4.96
CA GLY A 54 -24.98 -4.19 -5.29
C GLY A 54 -25.02 -5.07 -4.04
N GLN A 55 -25.64 -6.24 -4.17
CA GLN A 55 -25.58 -7.29 -3.16
C GLN A 55 -24.44 -8.25 -3.51
N HIS A 56 -23.57 -8.55 -2.55
CA HIS A 56 -22.55 -9.59 -2.71
C HIS A 56 -23.03 -10.89 -2.06
N HIS A 57 -22.76 -12.02 -2.72
CA HIS A 57 -22.95 -13.35 -2.14
C HIS A 57 -21.60 -13.89 -1.65
N HIS A 58 -21.61 -14.54 -0.48
CA HIS A 58 -20.44 -15.20 0.13
C HIS A 58 -20.26 -16.62 -0.38
#